data_AF-A0A8C5ZHU0-F1
#
_entry.id   AF-A0A8C5ZHU0-F1
#
_cell.length_a   1.000
_cell.length_b   1.000
_cell.length_c   1.000
_cell.angle_alpha   90.00
_cell.angle_beta   90.00
_cell.angle_gamma   90.00
#
_symmetry.space_group_name_H-M   'P 1'
#
loop_
_entity.id
_entity.type
_entity.pdbx_description
1 polymer ?
#
loop_
_entity_poly.entity_id
_entity_poly.type
_entity_poly.pdbx_seq_one_letter_code
_entity_poly.pdbx_strand_id
1 'polypeptide(L)'
;MTIFLKMSVSVTFLRPFTRFLVPFTLHRKRNLYSTVLQRCMSSKIPAVSYPDKESISPPEQLELDGWKTTMKSSVQEEGVPPVSSNKDEDTQAATRELIEMWRLLGKEVPENITEEQLKAIMECASKSSKKKYLKFLYIKEKLKKAKQIKKERKAAAKEEAKQAMLLETTEEDKQQNFPFLRLWDRRINTAMNWKGAQAMQFGQPLVFDMDFDNYMKPKELQNAVSQLLESEGWNRRNVDPFHIYFCNLKIDGAYQRELVKRYGEKWDKLLLTATEKSHVDLFPKDNIIYLTADSPNVMTTFKHDRIYVIGSFVDKNMQPGISLAKAKRLKLATECLPLDKYLQWDIGTKNLTLDQMMRILLCLKNTGSWEEALKFVPKRKHTGYLEISQHSQAFVNRLKKAKSFNSFPKGSYVHTEKVA
;
A
#
# COMPACT_ATOMS: atom_id res chain seq x y z
N MET A 1 41.14 65.11 -53.74
CA MET A 1 41.46 64.65 -52.38
C MET A 1 40.15 64.35 -51.68
N THR A 2 39.81 63.07 -51.60
CA THR A 2 38.54 62.59 -51.02
C THR A 2 38.90 61.34 -50.23
N ILE A 3 38.84 61.45 -48.90
CA ILE A 3 39.32 60.45 -47.95
C ILE A 3 38.25 59.37 -47.82
N PHE A 4 38.55 58.17 -48.31
CA PHE A 4 37.78 56.95 -48.08
C PHE A 4 38.20 56.31 -46.75
N LEU A 5 37.32 56.31 -45.75
CA LEU A 5 37.50 55.53 -44.52
C LEU A 5 36.95 54.11 -44.75
N LYS A 6 37.85 53.14 -44.89
CA LYS A 6 37.54 51.72 -45.10
C LYS A 6 37.51 51.03 -43.73
N MET A 7 36.32 50.76 -43.18
CA MET A 7 36.18 49.92 -41.99
C MET A 7 36.16 48.44 -42.38
N SER A 8 37.21 47.71 -42.01
CA SER A 8 37.30 46.26 -42.10
C SER A 8 36.60 45.60 -40.91
N VAL A 9 35.53 44.84 -41.16
CA VAL A 9 34.89 43.95 -40.17
C VAL A 9 35.44 42.54 -40.40
N SER A 10 36.22 42.04 -39.44
CA SER A 10 36.75 40.68 -39.43
C SER A 10 35.66 39.71 -38.97
N VAL A 11 35.20 38.84 -39.86
CA VAL A 11 34.27 37.74 -39.52
C VAL A 11 35.08 36.47 -39.32
N THR A 12 35.25 36.05 -38.07
CA THR A 12 35.93 34.80 -37.71
C THR A 12 34.93 33.65 -37.70
N PHE A 13 35.02 32.77 -38.70
CA PHE A 13 34.30 31.48 -38.74
C PHE A 13 34.97 30.48 -37.80
N LEU A 14 34.31 30.13 -36.69
CA LEU A 14 34.69 28.97 -35.87
C LEU A 14 33.96 27.71 -36.40
N ARG A 15 34.73 26.86 -37.08
CA ARG A 15 34.33 25.50 -37.48
C ARG A 15 34.21 24.56 -36.26
N PRO A 16 33.43 23.46 -36.37
CA PRO A 16 33.00 22.65 -35.24
C PRO A 16 34.11 21.72 -34.76
N PHE A 17 34.38 21.73 -33.45
CA PHE A 17 35.25 20.74 -32.83
C PHE A 17 34.52 19.39 -32.71
N THR A 18 35.07 18.45 -33.46
CA THR A 18 35.12 17.00 -33.28
C THR A 18 34.69 16.46 -31.91
N ARG A 19 33.73 15.52 -31.96
CA ARG A 19 33.39 14.57 -30.89
C ARG A 19 34.64 13.84 -30.40
N PHE A 20 35.03 14.05 -29.15
CA PHE A 20 35.79 13.05 -28.40
C PHE A 20 34.80 12.18 -27.62
N LEU A 21 34.55 10.98 -28.15
CA LEU A 21 34.05 9.85 -27.38
C LEU A 21 35.14 9.44 -26.39
N VAL A 22 34.90 9.61 -25.10
CA VAL A 22 35.66 8.89 -24.07
C VAL A 22 34.74 7.80 -23.51
N PRO A 23 35.02 6.52 -23.75
CA PRO A 23 34.33 5.43 -23.10
C PRO A 23 34.94 5.27 -21.71
N PHE A 24 34.30 5.79 -20.67
CA PHE A 24 34.56 5.31 -19.31
C PHE A 24 33.77 4.03 -19.08
N THR A 25 34.22 2.93 -19.70
CA THR A 25 33.91 1.58 -19.25
C THR A 25 34.78 1.29 -18.04
N LEU A 26 34.24 1.51 -16.84
CA LEU A 26 34.89 1.06 -15.61
C LEU A 26 34.55 -0.43 -15.43
N HIS A 27 35.30 -1.28 -16.14
CA HIS A 27 35.37 -2.69 -15.82
C HIS A 27 36.16 -2.85 -14.52
N ARG A 28 35.46 -2.92 -13.39
CA ARG A 28 36.04 -3.44 -12.15
C ARG A 28 35.19 -4.59 -11.66
N LYS A 29 35.59 -5.80 -12.07
CA LYS A 29 35.23 -7.04 -11.37
C LYS A 29 35.72 -6.90 -9.92
N ARG A 30 34.79 -6.64 -9.00
CA ARG A 30 34.96 -6.98 -7.59
C ARG A 30 33.85 -7.95 -7.25
N ASN A 31 34.21 -9.23 -7.25
CA ASN A 31 33.45 -10.29 -6.61
C ASN A 31 33.33 -9.93 -5.12
N LEU A 32 32.17 -9.41 -4.74
CA LEU A 32 31.71 -9.43 -3.36
C LEU A 32 30.34 -10.07 -3.42
N TYR A 33 30.32 -11.35 -3.07
CA TYR A 33 29.12 -12.11 -2.76
C TYR A 33 28.32 -11.31 -1.73
N SER A 34 27.30 -10.58 -2.16
CA SER A 34 26.26 -10.15 -1.26
C SER A 34 25.45 -11.40 -0.92
N THR A 35 25.84 -12.08 0.15
CA THR A 35 24.98 -13.03 0.84
C THR A 35 23.75 -12.25 1.31
N VAL A 36 22.73 -12.24 0.46
CA VAL A 36 21.38 -11.83 0.83
C VAL A 36 20.92 -12.83 1.88
N LEU A 37 21.02 -12.45 3.16
CA LEU A 37 20.33 -13.12 4.25
C LEU A 37 18.82 -12.94 4.06
N GLN A 38 18.24 -13.78 3.18
CA GLN A 38 16.82 -14.10 3.22
C GLN A 38 16.57 -14.88 4.52
N ARG A 39 16.25 -14.16 5.61
CA ARG A 39 15.47 -14.76 6.71
C ARG A 39 14.05 -14.99 6.19
N CYS A 40 13.87 -16.12 5.53
CA CYS A 40 12.57 -16.76 5.39
C CYS A 40 12.11 -17.17 6.79
N MET A 41 11.20 -16.39 7.39
CA MET A 41 10.43 -16.85 8.55
C MET A 41 9.35 -17.83 8.04
N SER A 42 9.77 -19.07 7.81
CA SER A 42 8.86 -20.22 7.65
C SER A 42 8.26 -20.53 9.01
N SER A 43 6.98 -20.22 9.20
CA SER A 43 6.21 -20.70 10.35
C SER A 43 5.77 -22.14 10.10
N LYS A 44 6.70 -23.09 10.18
CA LYS A 44 6.37 -24.49 10.44
C LYS A 44 6.48 -24.72 11.94
N ILE A 45 5.32 -24.81 12.59
CA ILE A 45 5.19 -25.26 13.98
C ILE A 45 5.54 -26.76 13.98
N PRO A 46 6.51 -27.23 14.78
CA PRO A 46 6.65 -28.66 15.02
C PRO A 46 5.42 -29.15 15.79
N ALA A 47 4.75 -30.17 15.26
CA ALA A 47 3.69 -30.87 15.96
C ALA A 47 4.28 -31.49 17.24
N VAL A 48 3.83 -31.01 18.40
CA VAL A 48 4.09 -31.67 19.68
C VAL A 48 3.13 -32.86 19.74
N SER A 49 3.70 -34.06 19.63
CA SER A 49 3.00 -35.32 19.87
C SER A 49 2.60 -35.40 21.35
N TYR A 50 1.30 -35.56 21.60
CA TYR A 50 0.78 -35.96 22.89
C TYR A 50 1.25 -37.39 23.20
N PRO A 51 1.78 -37.69 24.39
CA PRO A 51 1.90 -39.06 24.84
C PRO A 51 0.50 -39.60 25.20
N ASP A 52 0.25 -40.82 24.72
CA ASP A 52 -0.98 -41.57 24.88
C ASP A 52 -1.36 -41.79 26.36
N LYS A 53 -2.67 -41.77 26.59
CA LYS A 53 -3.31 -42.10 27.87
C LYS A 53 -3.46 -43.61 27.96
N GLU A 54 -2.83 -44.23 28.95
CA GLU A 54 -3.31 -45.51 29.50
C GLU A 54 -3.48 -45.46 31.02
N SER A 55 -4.71 -45.82 31.41
CA SER A 55 -5.24 -46.34 32.68
C SER A 55 -4.81 -45.74 34.02
N ILE A 56 -5.70 -44.91 34.59
CA ILE A 56 -5.91 -44.82 36.06
C ILE A 56 -7.42 -44.93 36.33
N SER A 57 -7.77 -45.79 37.28
CA SER A 57 -9.12 -46.19 37.73
C SER A 57 -10.00 -45.03 38.21
N PRO A 58 -11.35 -45.19 38.22
CA PRO A 58 -12.27 -44.11 38.56
C PRO A 58 -12.26 -43.80 40.07
N PRO A 59 -12.35 -42.53 40.49
CA PRO A 59 -12.58 -42.20 41.88
C PRO A 59 -14.07 -42.31 42.24
N GLU A 60 -14.32 -42.67 43.49
CA GLU A 60 -15.62 -42.93 44.11
C GLU A 60 -16.65 -41.81 43.91
N GLN A 61 -17.90 -42.26 43.76
CA GLN A 61 -19.09 -41.45 43.61
C GLN A 61 -19.41 -40.76 44.95
N LEU A 62 -19.05 -39.49 45.08
CA LEU A 62 -19.43 -38.67 46.24
C LEU A 62 -20.95 -38.44 46.27
N GLU A 63 -21.62 -38.95 47.30
CA GLU A 63 -23.05 -38.74 47.57
C GLU A 63 -23.36 -37.27 47.86
N LEU A 64 -23.82 -36.57 46.83
CA LEU A 64 -24.22 -35.16 46.87
C LEU A 64 -25.58 -34.91 47.56
N ASP A 65 -26.34 -35.97 47.87
CA ASP A 65 -27.71 -35.83 48.37
C ASP A 65 -27.78 -35.69 49.90
N GLY A 66 -26.82 -36.24 50.65
CA GLY A 66 -26.73 -36.03 52.10
C GLY A 66 -26.43 -34.58 52.51
N TRP A 67 -25.67 -33.84 51.70
CA TRP A 67 -25.32 -32.44 51.97
C TRP A 67 -26.46 -31.45 51.67
N LYS A 68 -27.36 -31.79 50.74
CA LYS A 68 -28.54 -30.97 50.43
C LYS A 68 -29.59 -31.01 51.53
N THR A 69 -29.72 -32.13 52.23
CA THR A 69 -30.63 -32.27 53.38
C THR A 69 -30.15 -31.48 54.59
N THR A 70 -28.84 -31.49 54.87
CA THR A 70 -28.26 -30.77 56.03
C THR A 70 -28.30 -29.26 55.88
N MET A 71 -28.17 -28.72 54.66
CA MET A 71 -28.33 -27.28 54.38
C MET A 71 -29.79 -26.81 54.38
N LYS A 72 -30.76 -27.70 54.18
CA LYS A 72 -32.19 -27.36 54.22
C LYS A 72 -32.76 -27.35 55.64
N SER A 73 -32.17 -28.09 56.58
CA SER A 73 -32.60 -28.12 57.97
C SER A 73 -32.07 -26.97 58.82
N SER A 74 -31.12 -26.17 58.33
CA SER A 74 -30.55 -25.02 59.05
C SER A 74 -31.27 -23.69 58.80
N VAL A 75 -32.46 -23.70 58.18
CA VAL A 75 -33.25 -22.50 57.90
C VAL A 75 -34.68 -22.68 58.41
N GLN A 76 -34.93 -22.32 59.66
CA GLN A 76 -36.24 -21.91 60.20
C GLN A 76 -35.98 -21.07 61.46
N GLU A 77 -36.00 -19.74 61.26
CA GLU A 77 -36.95 -18.78 61.85
C GLU A 77 -36.61 -18.36 63.29
N GLU A 78 -35.82 -17.29 63.41
CA GLU A 78 -35.85 -16.39 64.58
C GLU A 78 -35.76 -14.93 64.12
N GLY A 79 -36.44 -14.06 64.89
CA GLY A 79 -37.01 -12.80 64.45
C GLY A 79 -36.04 -11.64 64.24
N VAL A 80 -36.49 -10.72 63.39
CA VAL A 80 -35.85 -9.43 63.09
C VAL A 80 -36.16 -8.41 64.20
N PRO A 81 -35.16 -7.61 64.63
CA PRO A 81 -35.39 -6.19 64.85
C PRO A 81 -34.47 -5.32 63.97
N PRO A 82 -34.82 -4.04 63.74
CA PRO A 82 -34.34 -3.29 62.60
C PRO A 82 -32.99 -2.63 62.90
N VAL A 83 -31.98 -2.88 62.07
CA VAL A 83 -30.71 -2.14 62.14
C VAL A 83 -30.35 -1.57 60.78
N SER A 84 -30.18 -0.25 60.82
CA SER A 84 -29.84 0.68 59.75
C SER A 84 -28.44 0.48 59.17
N SER A 85 -28.32 0.79 57.88
CA SER A 85 -27.10 1.18 57.15
C SER A 85 -25.89 0.25 57.28
N ASN A 86 -25.77 -0.77 56.41
CA ASN A 86 -24.48 -1.41 56.01
C ASN A 86 -24.56 -2.31 54.74
N LYS A 87 -25.65 -2.26 53.95
CA LYS A 87 -25.84 -3.20 52.83
C LYS A 87 -24.84 -3.03 51.66
N ASP A 88 -24.25 -1.85 51.52
CA ASP A 88 -23.37 -1.52 50.40
C ASP A 88 -21.95 -2.09 50.58
N GLU A 89 -21.46 -2.23 51.82
CA GLU A 89 -20.14 -2.82 52.08
C GLU A 89 -20.15 -4.34 51.91
N ASP A 90 -21.18 -5.02 52.42
CA ASP A 90 -21.36 -6.46 52.27
C ASP A 90 -21.48 -6.88 50.80
N THR A 91 -22.17 -6.07 50.00
CA THR A 91 -22.34 -6.31 48.55
C THR A 91 -21.02 -6.11 47.78
N GLN A 92 -20.18 -5.16 48.21
CA GLN A 92 -18.85 -4.94 47.64
C GLN A 92 -17.88 -6.07 47.98
N ALA A 93 -17.88 -6.54 49.23
CA ALA A 93 -17.07 -7.67 49.69
C ALA A 93 -17.42 -8.95 48.90
N ALA A 94 -18.72 -9.28 48.79
CA ALA A 94 -19.19 -10.42 48.01
C ALA A 94 -18.80 -10.35 46.52
N THR A 95 -18.76 -9.14 45.95
CA THR A 95 -18.34 -8.95 44.56
C THR A 95 -16.83 -9.15 44.37
N ARG A 96 -16.00 -8.74 45.33
CA ARG A 96 -14.55 -8.98 45.33
C ARG A 96 -14.24 -10.47 45.47
N GLU A 97 -14.88 -11.16 46.40
CA GLU A 97 -14.74 -12.61 46.58
C GLU A 97 -15.16 -13.39 45.32
N LEU A 98 -16.24 -12.97 44.65
CA LEU A 98 -16.68 -13.58 43.39
C LEU A 98 -15.61 -13.46 42.28
N ILE A 99 -14.95 -12.31 42.21
CA ILE A 99 -13.87 -12.06 41.24
C ILE A 99 -12.64 -12.91 41.57
N GLU A 100 -12.28 -13.00 42.85
CA GLU A 100 -11.18 -13.84 43.36
C GLU A 100 -11.42 -15.31 43.04
N MET A 101 -12.63 -15.81 43.33
CA MET A 101 -13.05 -17.16 42.98
C MET A 101 -12.94 -17.40 41.46
N TRP A 102 -13.33 -16.43 40.63
CA TRP A 102 -13.18 -16.56 39.17
C TRP A 102 -11.73 -16.54 38.68
N ARG A 103 -10.81 -15.88 39.39
CA ARG A 103 -9.37 -15.98 39.14
C ARG A 103 -8.86 -17.38 39.46
N LEU A 104 -9.23 -17.93 40.61
CA LEU A 104 -8.84 -19.28 41.03
C LEU A 104 -9.37 -20.36 40.08
N LEU A 105 -10.58 -20.16 39.54
CA LEU A 105 -11.18 -21.03 38.51
C LEU A 105 -10.57 -20.84 37.10
N GLY A 106 -9.50 -20.06 36.95
CA GLY A 106 -8.80 -19.84 35.68
C GLY A 106 -9.62 -19.09 34.63
N LYS A 107 -10.62 -18.29 35.04
CA LYS A 107 -11.40 -17.47 34.10
C LYS A 107 -10.64 -16.20 33.73
N GLU A 108 -10.96 -15.66 32.56
CA GLU A 108 -10.34 -14.45 32.00
C GLU A 108 -10.74 -13.19 32.79
N VAL A 109 -9.99 -12.91 33.87
CA VAL A 109 -10.20 -11.79 34.79
C VAL A 109 -8.96 -10.87 34.78
N PRO A 110 -9.12 -9.54 34.75
CA PRO A 110 -8.02 -8.56 34.81
C PRO A 110 -7.17 -8.69 36.08
N GLU A 111 -5.90 -8.29 36.00
CA GLU A 111 -4.98 -8.30 37.15
C GLU A 111 -5.28 -7.13 38.11
N ASN A 112 -5.56 -5.94 37.58
CA ASN A 112 -5.89 -4.75 38.36
C ASN A 112 -7.30 -4.25 38.01
N ILE A 113 -8.17 -4.11 39.02
CA ILE A 113 -9.54 -3.61 38.87
C ILE A 113 -9.67 -2.33 39.70
N THR A 114 -10.12 -1.23 39.08
CA THR A 114 -10.33 0.05 39.77
C THR A 114 -11.69 0.09 40.49
N GLU A 115 -11.84 0.97 41.48
CA GLU A 115 -13.08 1.10 42.25
C GLU A 115 -14.30 1.47 41.38
N GLU A 116 -14.10 2.30 40.36
CA GLU A 116 -15.11 2.61 39.35
C GLU A 116 -15.55 1.37 38.55
N GLN A 117 -14.61 0.47 38.24
CA GLN A 117 -14.91 -0.76 37.52
C GLN A 117 -15.63 -1.77 38.42
N LEU A 118 -15.31 -1.80 39.73
CA LEU A 118 -16.05 -2.58 40.72
C LEU A 118 -17.50 -2.10 40.81
N LYS A 119 -17.73 -0.77 40.84
CA LYS A 119 -19.07 -0.20 40.82
C LYS A 119 -19.86 -0.58 39.56
N ALA A 120 -19.24 -0.52 38.39
CA ALA A 120 -19.86 -0.98 37.14
C ALA A 120 -20.17 -2.49 37.12
N ILE A 121 -19.36 -3.32 37.80
CA ILE A 121 -19.64 -4.76 37.98
C ILE A 121 -20.83 -4.98 38.91
N MET A 122 -20.99 -4.15 39.94
CA MET A 122 -22.14 -4.22 40.85
C MET A 122 -23.45 -3.88 40.14
N GLU A 123 -23.45 -2.85 39.29
CA GLU A 123 -24.61 -2.41 38.50
C GLU A 123 -25.06 -3.44 37.45
N CYS A 124 -24.24 -4.45 37.14
CA CYS A 124 -24.60 -5.51 36.21
C CYS A 124 -25.63 -6.49 36.83
N ALA A 125 -26.83 -6.52 36.24
CA ALA A 125 -27.96 -7.32 36.74
C ALA A 125 -27.79 -8.85 36.70
N SER A 126 -26.86 -9.41 35.92
CA SER A 126 -26.70 -10.88 35.78
C SER A 126 -25.26 -11.36 35.87
N LYS A 127 -25.08 -12.60 36.37
CA LYS A 127 -23.77 -13.28 36.46
C LYS A 127 -23.08 -13.39 35.09
N SER A 128 -23.86 -13.58 34.01
CA SER A 128 -23.34 -13.64 32.64
C SER A 128 -22.87 -12.28 32.11
N SER A 129 -23.55 -11.19 32.48
CA SER A 129 -23.12 -9.82 32.15
C SER A 129 -21.79 -9.47 32.84
N LYS A 130 -21.68 -9.76 34.15
CA LYS A 130 -20.44 -9.58 34.93
C LYS A 130 -19.25 -10.31 34.29
N LYS A 131 -19.46 -11.56 33.86
CA LYS A 131 -18.43 -12.36 33.17
C LYS A 131 -18.01 -11.76 31.83
N LYS A 132 -18.95 -11.25 31.02
CA LYS A 132 -18.63 -10.59 29.74
C LYS A 132 -17.82 -9.31 29.97
N TYR A 133 -18.18 -8.52 30.98
CA TYR A 133 -17.49 -7.28 31.31
C TYR A 133 -16.06 -7.52 31.80
N LEU A 134 -15.84 -8.51 32.67
CA LEU A 134 -14.49 -8.89 33.10
C LEU A 134 -13.63 -9.39 31.95
N LYS A 135 -14.18 -10.21 31.05
CA LYS A 135 -13.50 -10.65 29.82
C LYS A 135 -13.09 -9.46 28.94
N PHE A 136 -13.96 -8.48 28.79
CA PHE A 136 -13.66 -7.25 28.05
C PHE A 136 -12.48 -6.47 28.68
N LEU A 137 -12.51 -6.29 30.01
CA LEU A 137 -11.42 -5.62 30.73
C LEU A 137 -10.09 -6.40 30.59
N TYR A 138 -10.14 -7.73 30.66
CA TYR A 138 -8.96 -8.59 30.54
C TYR A 138 -8.31 -8.46 29.15
N ILE A 139 -9.13 -8.49 28.09
CA ILE A 139 -8.66 -8.29 26.71
C ILE A 139 -8.03 -6.90 26.55
N LYS A 140 -8.66 -5.86 27.09
CA LYS A 140 -8.15 -4.47 27.04
C LYS A 140 -6.78 -4.36 27.74
N GLU A 141 -6.60 -5.02 28.87
CA GLU A 141 -5.35 -5.05 29.61
C GLU A 141 -4.24 -5.79 28.84
N LYS A 142 -4.53 -6.98 28.30
CA LYS A 142 -3.59 -7.73 27.45
C LYS A 142 -3.16 -6.95 26.22
N LEU A 143 -4.08 -6.22 25.57
CA LEU A 143 -3.76 -5.35 24.44
C LEU A 143 -2.82 -4.19 24.84
N LYS A 144 -3.04 -3.58 26.01
CA LYS A 144 -2.14 -2.54 26.54
C LYS A 144 -0.74 -3.10 26.81
N LYS A 145 -0.65 -4.23 27.50
CA LYS A 145 0.62 -4.93 27.77
C LYS A 145 1.35 -5.30 26.47
N ALA A 146 0.66 -5.88 25.49
CA ALA A 146 1.24 -6.20 24.20
C ALA A 146 1.76 -4.97 23.44
N LYS A 147 1.04 -3.83 23.51
CA LYS A 147 1.48 -2.56 22.92
C LYS A 147 2.75 -2.02 23.61
N GLN A 148 2.82 -2.13 24.93
CA GLN A 148 3.97 -1.70 25.73
C GLN A 148 5.21 -2.57 25.44
N ILE A 149 5.06 -3.90 25.46
CA ILE A 149 6.12 -4.85 25.08
C ILE A 149 6.62 -4.58 23.66
N LYS A 150 5.71 -4.28 22.71
CA LYS A 150 6.10 -3.92 21.33
C LYS A 150 6.89 -2.60 21.27
N LYS A 151 6.58 -1.63 22.13
CA LYS A 151 7.30 -0.36 22.23
C LYS A 151 8.70 -0.57 22.82
N GLU A 152 8.80 -1.35 23.90
CA GLU A 152 10.06 -1.70 24.56
C GLU A 152 10.96 -2.53 23.64
N ARG A 153 10.44 -3.55 22.97
CA ARG A 153 11.20 -4.32 21.97
C ARG A 153 11.73 -3.44 20.84
N LYS A 154 10.96 -2.45 20.39
CA LYS A 154 11.42 -1.49 19.36
C LYS A 154 12.47 -0.52 19.91
N ALA A 155 12.40 -0.14 21.18
CA ALA A 155 13.40 0.70 21.82
C ALA A 155 14.71 -0.07 22.03
N ALA A 156 14.62 -1.31 22.56
CA ALA A 156 15.76 -2.21 22.71
C ALA A 156 16.43 -2.50 21.37
N ALA A 157 15.68 -2.83 20.32
CA ALA A 157 16.26 -3.05 18.98
C ALA A 157 16.92 -1.78 18.40
N LYS A 158 16.43 -0.58 18.74
CA LYS A 158 17.09 0.68 18.36
C LYS A 158 18.38 0.91 19.14
N GLU A 159 18.39 0.56 20.42
CA GLU A 159 19.57 0.71 21.27
C GLU A 159 20.64 -0.31 20.92
N GLU A 160 20.25 -1.56 20.65
CA GLU A 160 21.12 -2.62 20.12
C GLU A 160 21.68 -2.22 18.75
N ALA A 161 20.87 -1.65 17.85
CA ALA A 161 21.38 -1.13 16.58
C ALA A 161 22.38 0.03 16.76
N LYS A 162 22.17 0.92 17.74
CA LYS A 162 23.15 1.98 18.08
C LYS A 162 24.41 1.39 18.69
N GLN A 163 24.31 0.41 19.58
CA GLN A 163 25.46 -0.24 20.20
C GLN A 163 26.28 -1.04 19.19
N ALA A 164 25.63 -1.77 18.28
CA ALA A 164 26.29 -2.44 17.17
C ALA A 164 27.00 -1.43 16.24
N MET A 165 26.34 -0.31 15.92
CA MET A 165 26.95 0.79 15.16
C MET A 165 28.13 1.43 15.90
N LEU A 166 28.10 1.51 17.24
CA LEU A 166 29.20 2.02 18.06
C LEU A 166 30.37 1.03 18.17
N LEU A 167 30.10 -0.28 18.20
CA LEU A 167 31.10 -1.35 18.27
C LEU A 167 31.82 -1.57 16.93
N GLU A 168 31.13 -1.44 15.79
CA GLU A 168 31.77 -1.45 14.46
C GLU A 168 32.66 -0.22 14.24
N THR A 169 32.44 0.86 14.99
CA THR A 169 33.26 2.08 14.94
C THR A 169 34.43 2.07 15.93
N THR A 170 35.32 1.07 15.84
CA THR A 170 36.65 1.16 16.46
C THR A 170 37.54 2.09 15.62
N GLU A 171 37.83 3.25 16.22
CA GLU A 171 38.90 4.26 15.98
C GLU A 171 39.14 4.83 14.55
N GLU A 172 39.03 4.10 13.45
CA GLU A 172 39.38 4.62 12.11
C GLU A 172 38.20 5.24 11.34
N ASP A 173 36.96 4.80 11.59
CA ASP A 173 35.76 5.24 10.84
C ASP A 173 35.01 6.44 11.45
N LYS A 174 35.32 6.82 12.70
CA LYS A 174 34.59 7.89 13.42
C LYS A 174 34.89 9.29 12.90
N GLN A 175 36.08 9.53 12.33
CA GLN A 175 36.44 10.85 11.80
C GLN A 175 35.97 11.10 10.36
N GLN A 176 35.60 10.08 9.58
CA GLN A 176 35.28 10.27 8.16
C GLN A 176 33.79 10.51 7.84
N ASN A 177 32.84 10.21 8.73
CA ASN A 177 31.46 9.92 8.31
C ASN A 177 30.33 10.92 8.70
N PHE A 178 30.61 12.11 9.26
CA PHE A 178 29.54 13.08 9.58
C PHE A 178 29.32 14.20 8.52
N PRO A 179 30.37 14.88 8.02
CA PRO A 179 30.20 15.88 6.96
C PRO A 179 30.15 15.27 5.56
N PHE A 180 30.85 14.14 5.33
CA PHE A 180 30.88 13.50 4.01
C PHE A 180 29.52 12.97 3.59
N LEU A 181 28.78 12.30 4.49
CA LEU A 181 27.41 11.84 4.21
C LEU A 181 26.46 13.01 3.87
N ARG A 182 26.48 14.10 4.67
CA ARG A 182 25.63 15.28 4.40
C ARG A 182 26.00 15.97 3.09
N LEU A 183 27.29 16.06 2.78
CA LEU A 183 27.77 16.62 1.52
C LEU A 183 27.36 15.72 0.34
N TRP A 184 27.42 14.41 0.52
CA TRP A 184 26.98 13.41 -0.45
C TRP A 184 25.47 13.53 -0.70
N ASP A 185 24.66 13.67 0.35
CA ASP A 185 23.22 13.92 0.23
C ASP A 185 22.91 15.22 -0.53
N ARG A 186 23.65 16.30 -0.26
CA ARG A 186 23.49 17.56 -0.99
C ARG A 186 23.86 17.40 -2.46
N ARG A 187 24.99 16.76 -2.76
CA ARG A 187 25.45 16.50 -4.14
C ARG A 187 24.48 15.60 -4.90
N ILE A 188 23.97 14.56 -4.26
CA ILE A 188 22.94 13.68 -4.82
C ILE A 188 21.66 14.47 -5.11
N ASN A 189 21.19 15.29 -4.18
CA ASN A 189 19.99 16.11 -4.38
C ASN A 189 20.18 17.09 -5.55
N THR A 190 21.35 17.71 -5.65
CA THR A 190 21.70 18.57 -6.78
C THR A 190 21.68 17.79 -8.09
N ALA A 191 22.34 16.62 -8.16
CA ALA A 191 22.34 15.77 -9.35
C ALA A 191 20.93 15.31 -9.75
N MET A 192 20.09 14.94 -8.77
CA MET A 192 18.69 14.60 -8.99
C MET A 192 17.89 15.78 -9.53
N ASN A 193 18.14 17.00 -9.03
CA ASN A 193 17.49 18.20 -9.51
C ASN A 193 17.92 18.55 -10.93
N TRP A 194 19.20 18.37 -11.29
CA TRP A 194 19.67 18.55 -12.66
C TRP A 194 18.96 17.59 -13.62
N LYS A 195 18.80 16.32 -13.25
CA LYS A 195 18.03 15.35 -14.05
C LYS A 195 16.56 15.77 -14.18
N GLY A 196 15.94 16.24 -13.10
CA GLY A 196 14.57 16.76 -13.14
C GLY A 196 14.44 17.96 -14.08
N ALA A 197 15.36 18.92 -14.01
CA ALA A 197 15.36 20.10 -14.87
C ALA A 197 15.59 19.74 -16.35
N GLN A 198 16.48 18.77 -16.62
CA GLN A 198 16.66 18.22 -17.97
C GLN A 198 15.39 17.53 -18.48
N ALA A 199 14.73 16.74 -17.63
CA ALA A 199 13.46 16.12 -17.99
C ALA A 199 12.37 17.16 -18.26
N MET A 200 12.33 18.29 -17.55
CA MET A 200 11.37 19.37 -17.86
C MET A 200 11.55 19.94 -19.28
N GLN A 201 12.78 19.96 -19.80
CA GLN A 201 13.06 20.51 -21.14
C GLN A 201 12.94 19.47 -22.26
N PHE A 202 13.41 18.25 -22.01
CA PHE A 202 13.60 17.23 -23.05
C PHE A 202 12.95 15.88 -22.73
N GLY A 203 12.43 15.70 -21.53
CA GLY A 203 11.88 14.45 -21.06
C GLY A 203 10.51 14.15 -21.68
N GLN A 204 10.20 12.87 -21.84
CA GLN A 204 8.88 12.41 -22.26
C GLN A 204 7.82 12.87 -21.24
N PRO A 205 6.70 13.49 -21.67
CA PRO A 205 5.62 13.87 -20.78
C PRO A 205 4.88 12.65 -20.19
N LEU A 206 4.62 12.70 -18.88
CA LEU A 206 3.72 11.77 -18.17
C LEU A 206 2.71 12.60 -17.38
N VAL A 207 1.43 12.38 -17.65
CA VAL A 207 0.35 13.18 -17.08
C VAL A 207 -0.35 12.45 -15.95
N PHE A 208 -0.55 13.16 -14.84
CA PHE A 208 -1.51 12.83 -13.80
C PHE A 208 -2.73 13.75 -13.93
N ASP A 209 -3.88 13.16 -14.26
CA ASP A 209 -5.16 13.86 -14.42
C ASP A 209 -5.85 14.02 -13.06
N MET A 210 -6.02 15.25 -12.59
CA MET A 210 -6.54 15.58 -11.25
C MET A 210 -8.04 15.91 -11.20
N ASP A 211 -8.79 15.68 -12.27
CA ASP A 211 -10.24 15.92 -12.29
C ASP A 211 -11.02 14.67 -11.83
N PHE A 212 -10.78 14.30 -10.57
CA PHE A 212 -11.46 13.22 -9.83
C PHE A 212 -11.80 13.60 -8.37
N ASP A 213 -11.70 14.89 -8.04
CA ASP A 213 -11.98 15.44 -6.70
C ASP A 213 -13.38 15.06 -6.19
N ASN A 214 -14.39 15.15 -7.06
CA ASN A 214 -15.78 14.87 -6.74
C ASN A 214 -16.09 13.40 -6.44
N TYR A 215 -15.21 12.47 -6.84
CA TYR A 215 -15.44 11.02 -6.68
C TYR A 215 -14.75 10.43 -5.45
N MET A 216 -13.96 11.23 -4.72
CA MET A 216 -13.17 10.75 -3.58
C MET A 216 -13.61 11.37 -2.26
N LYS A 217 -13.61 10.54 -1.21
CA LYS A 217 -13.72 11.04 0.17
C LYS A 217 -12.43 11.76 0.57
N PRO A 218 -12.45 12.66 1.58
CA PRO A 218 -11.25 13.38 2.02
C PRO A 218 -10.06 12.47 2.37
N LYS A 219 -10.32 11.31 2.98
CA LYS A 219 -9.29 10.33 3.30
C LYS A 219 -8.69 9.65 2.06
N GLU A 220 -9.47 9.49 1.00
CA GLU A 220 -9.02 8.91 -0.27
C GLU A 220 -8.17 9.92 -1.05
N LEU A 221 -8.60 11.18 -1.08
CA LEU A 221 -7.83 12.30 -1.60
C LEU A 221 -6.45 12.41 -0.93
N GLN A 222 -6.38 12.32 0.41
CA GLN A 222 -5.11 12.31 1.14
C GLN A 222 -4.20 11.13 0.74
N ASN A 223 -4.77 9.97 0.42
CA ASN A 223 -4.00 8.83 -0.08
C ASN A 223 -3.53 9.06 -1.52
N ALA A 224 -4.38 9.64 -2.38
CA ALA A 224 -4.02 9.99 -3.76
C ALA A 224 -2.83 10.96 -3.77
N VAL A 225 -2.89 12.02 -2.96
CA VAL A 225 -1.78 12.97 -2.80
C VAL A 225 -0.54 12.26 -2.26
N SER A 226 -0.66 11.38 -1.27
CA SER A 226 0.50 10.61 -0.77
C SER A 226 1.15 9.75 -1.86
N GLN A 227 0.36 9.12 -2.73
CA GLN A 227 0.89 8.33 -3.86
C GLN A 227 1.52 9.23 -4.94
N LEU A 228 1.00 10.44 -5.18
CA LEU A 228 1.62 11.42 -6.09
C LEU A 228 2.99 11.87 -5.56
N LEU A 229 3.11 12.13 -4.25
CA LEU A 229 4.39 12.43 -3.61
C LEU A 229 5.40 11.30 -3.80
N GLU A 230 4.97 10.06 -3.59
CA GLU A 230 5.84 8.90 -3.82
C GLU A 230 6.23 8.75 -5.30
N SER A 231 5.29 9.02 -6.22
CA SER A 231 5.53 8.98 -7.67
C SER A 231 6.58 9.99 -8.09
N GLU A 232 6.50 11.24 -7.62
CA GLU A 232 7.51 12.27 -7.86
C GLU A 232 8.88 11.83 -7.31
N GLY A 233 8.92 11.28 -6.09
CA GLY A 233 10.14 10.79 -5.48
C GLY A 233 10.81 9.64 -6.24
N TRP A 234 10.02 8.73 -6.85
CA TRP A 234 10.54 7.68 -7.72
C TRP A 234 11.08 8.23 -9.03
N ASN A 235 10.36 9.19 -9.64
CA ASN A 235 10.78 9.84 -10.87
C ASN A 235 12.12 10.57 -10.69
N ARG A 236 12.24 11.38 -9.63
CA ARG A 236 13.45 12.16 -9.31
C ARG A 236 14.71 11.29 -9.12
N ARG A 237 14.53 10.05 -8.65
CA ARG A 237 15.64 9.09 -8.46
C ARG A 237 16.03 8.36 -9.74
N ASN A 238 15.15 8.30 -10.74
CA ASN A 238 15.41 7.55 -11.97
C ASN A 238 16.60 8.16 -12.76
N VAL A 239 17.24 7.33 -13.58
CA VAL A 239 18.31 7.75 -14.50
C VAL A 239 17.77 8.64 -15.62
N ASP A 240 16.58 8.31 -16.13
CA ASP A 240 15.91 9.03 -17.21
C ASP A 240 14.45 9.36 -16.79
N PRO A 241 14.25 10.44 -16.02
CA PRO A 241 12.92 10.81 -15.52
C PRO A 241 11.94 11.21 -16.63
N PHE A 242 10.65 11.09 -16.32
CA PHE A 242 9.59 11.75 -17.10
C PHE A 242 9.50 13.23 -16.74
N HIS A 243 9.00 14.02 -17.69
CA HIS A 243 8.44 15.32 -17.34
C HIS A 243 7.03 15.11 -16.77
N ILE A 244 6.88 15.27 -15.45
CA ILE A 244 5.58 15.10 -14.80
C ILE A 244 4.70 16.32 -15.06
N TYR A 245 3.47 16.05 -15.53
CA TYR A 245 2.40 17.03 -15.66
C TYR A 245 1.27 16.74 -14.67
N PHE A 246 0.89 17.75 -13.91
CA PHE A 246 -0.31 17.77 -13.11
C PHE A 246 -1.35 18.61 -13.85
N CYS A 247 -2.27 17.94 -14.54
CA CYS A 247 -3.31 18.57 -15.36
C CYS A 247 -4.66 18.58 -14.63
N ASN A 248 -5.55 19.49 -15.04
CA ASN A 248 -6.84 19.72 -14.40
C ASN A 248 -6.72 20.01 -12.89
N LEU A 249 -5.60 20.60 -12.46
CA LEU A 249 -5.38 20.98 -11.07
C LEU A 249 -6.04 22.34 -10.81
N LYS A 250 -7.29 22.34 -10.35
CA LYS A 250 -8.04 23.56 -10.02
C LYS A 250 -7.32 24.39 -8.95
N ILE A 251 -7.15 25.69 -9.18
CA ILE A 251 -6.65 26.63 -8.17
C ILE A 251 -7.61 26.65 -6.96
N ASP A 252 -7.04 26.62 -5.76
CA ASP A 252 -7.71 26.46 -4.47
C ASP A 252 -8.60 25.20 -4.36
N GLY A 253 -8.39 24.24 -5.26
CA GLY A 253 -9.06 22.96 -5.27
C GLY A 253 -8.65 22.05 -4.11
N ALA A 254 -9.36 20.93 -3.94
CA ALA A 254 -9.07 19.96 -2.88
C ALA A 254 -7.66 19.35 -3.03
N TYR A 255 -7.26 18.99 -4.26
CA TYR A 255 -5.91 18.49 -4.54
C TYR A 255 -4.82 19.52 -4.24
N GLN A 256 -4.95 20.75 -4.75
CA GLN A 256 -3.90 21.76 -4.58
C GLN A 256 -3.68 22.09 -3.12
N ARG A 257 -4.75 22.28 -2.33
CA ARG A 257 -4.64 22.55 -0.89
C ARG A 257 -3.91 21.44 -0.13
N GLU A 258 -4.21 20.17 -0.43
CA GLU A 258 -3.52 19.05 0.22
C GLU A 258 -2.08 18.87 -0.29
N LEU A 259 -1.81 19.12 -1.58
CA LEU A 259 -0.45 19.09 -2.15
C LEU A 259 0.43 20.17 -1.50
N VAL A 260 -0.02 21.43 -1.48
CA VAL A 260 0.69 22.56 -0.86
C VAL A 260 0.92 22.28 0.61
N LYS A 261 -0.07 21.76 1.34
CA LYS A 261 0.08 21.36 2.74
C LYS A 261 1.16 20.30 2.96
N ARG A 262 1.27 19.31 2.06
CA ARG A 262 2.20 18.18 2.22
C ARG A 262 3.61 18.50 1.74
N TYR A 263 3.75 19.31 0.70
CA TYR A 263 5.05 19.76 0.21
C TYR A 263 5.59 20.98 0.97
N GLY A 264 4.72 21.80 1.54
CA GLY A 264 5.09 23.06 2.19
C GLY A 264 5.87 23.95 1.23
N GLU A 265 6.97 24.53 1.73
CA GLU A 265 7.90 25.38 0.94
C GLU A 265 8.54 24.67 -0.26
N LYS A 266 8.43 23.34 -0.36
CA LYS A 266 8.99 22.59 -1.50
C LYS A 266 8.09 22.62 -2.71
N TRP A 267 6.81 22.97 -2.56
CA TRP A 267 5.84 22.99 -3.67
C TRP A 267 6.35 23.82 -4.84
N ASP A 268 6.83 25.03 -4.58
CA ASP A 268 7.35 25.95 -5.60
C ASP A 268 8.70 25.52 -6.19
N LYS A 269 9.36 24.54 -5.58
CA LYS A 269 10.67 24.01 -5.98
C LYS A 269 10.56 22.67 -6.72
N LEU A 270 9.34 22.17 -6.93
CA LEU A 270 9.13 20.92 -7.64
C LEU A 270 9.44 21.09 -9.14
N LEU A 271 10.13 20.11 -9.69
CA LEU A 271 10.51 20.09 -11.11
C LEU A 271 9.44 19.35 -11.92
N LEU A 272 8.22 19.88 -11.87
CA LEU A 272 7.05 19.37 -12.58
C LEU A 272 6.18 20.53 -13.06
N THR A 273 5.32 20.28 -14.04
CA THR A 273 4.42 21.30 -14.59
C THR A 273 3.02 21.11 -14.01
N ALA A 274 2.58 22.03 -13.17
CA ALA A 274 1.22 22.05 -12.61
C ALA A 274 0.36 23.09 -13.34
N THR A 275 -0.82 22.70 -13.81
CA THR A 275 -1.69 23.55 -14.61
C THR A 275 -3.17 23.18 -14.45
N GLU A 276 -4.04 24.19 -14.53
CA GLU A 276 -5.48 24.00 -14.57
C GLU A 276 -5.97 23.39 -15.89
N LYS A 277 -5.18 23.54 -16.96
CA LYS A 277 -5.54 23.10 -18.31
C LYS A 277 -5.66 21.58 -18.39
N SER A 278 -6.51 21.11 -19.31
CA SER A 278 -6.64 19.69 -19.59
C SER A 278 -5.48 19.19 -20.45
N HIS A 279 -5.19 17.90 -20.36
CA HIS A 279 -4.17 17.24 -21.17
C HIS A 279 -4.45 17.33 -22.67
N VAL A 280 -5.72 17.43 -23.07
CA VAL A 280 -6.12 17.62 -24.48
C VAL A 280 -5.88 19.04 -25.00
N ASP A 281 -5.70 20.02 -24.12
CA ASP A 281 -5.43 21.41 -24.48
C ASP A 281 -3.91 21.66 -24.63
N LEU A 282 -3.10 20.82 -23.98
CA LEU A 282 -1.64 20.93 -23.95
C LEU A 282 -0.97 20.08 -25.03
N PHE A 283 -1.58 18.95 -25.40
CA PHE A 283 -0.95 17.96 -26.26
C PHE A 283 -1.88 17.54 -27.41
N PRO A 284 -1.32 17.16 -28.58
CA PRO A 284 -2.10 16.61 -29.68
C PRO A 284 -2.81 15.33 -29.26
N LYS A 285 -4.12 15.25 -29.49
CA LYS A 285 -4.97 14.12 -29.06
C LYS A 285 -4.45 12.77 -29.57
N ASP A 286 -3.91 12.74 -30.79
CA ASP A 286 -3.40 11.52 -31.41
C ASP A 286 -2.19 10.94 -30.65
N ASN A 287 -1.45 11.77 -29.92
CA ASN A 287 -0.29 11.33 -29.16
C ASN A 287 -0.65 10.86 -27.75
N ILE A 288 -1.89 11.06 -27.30
CA ILE A 288 -2.33 10.79 -25.92
C ILE A 288 -2.88 9.36 -25.81
N ILE A 289 -2.37 8.61 -24.83
CA ILE A 289 -2.90 7.31 -24.43
C ILE A 289 -3.33 7.38 -22.97
N TYR A 290 -4.64 7.21 -22.71
CA TYR A 290 -5.19 7.17 -21.37
C TYR A 290 -5.08 5.75 -20.80
N LEU A 291 -4.28 5.58 -19.75
CA LEU A 291 -4.09 4.30 -19.09
C LEU A 291 -5.23 4.03 -18.09
N THR A 292 -5.95 2.95 -18.31
CA THR A 292 -7.03 2.50 -17.41
C THR A 292 -7.14 0.97 -17.43
N ALA A 293 -7.35 0.36 -16.26
CA ALA A 293 -7.49 -1.08 -16.13
C ALA A 293 -8.72 -1.63 -16.88
N ASP A 294 -9.73 -0.79 -17.11
CA ASP A 294 -10.98 -1.17 -17.76
C ASP A 294 -10.90 -1.08 -19.30
N SER A 295 -9.76 -0.68 -19.86
CA SER A 295 -9.61 -0.56 -21.32
C SER A 295 -9.65 -1.95 -21.98
N PRO A 296 -10.36 -2.12 -23.11
CA PRO A 296 -10.33 -3.35 -23.89
C PRO A 296 -8.99 -3.55 -24.63
N ASN A 297 -8.19 -2.50 -24.80
CA ASN A 297 -6.94 -2.57 -25.54
C ASN A 297 -5.79 -2.86 -24.59
N VAL A 298 -5.04 -3.93 -24.84
CA VAL A 298 -3.90 -4.31 -24.01
C VAL A 298 -2.62 -3.66 -24.54
N MET A 299 -1.92 -2.94 -23.67
CA MET A 299 -0.62 -2.36 -23.97
C MET A 299 0.42 -3.46 -24.17
N THR A 300 0.96 -3.59 -25.38
CA THR A 300 1.99 -4.60 -25.70
C THR A 300 3.40 -4.05 -25.60
N THR A 301 3.60 -2.80 -25.98
CA THR A 301 4.92 -2.18 -26.12
C THR A 301 4.87 -0.75 -25.61
N PHE A 302 5.87 -0.36 -24.84
CA PHE A 302 6.04 1.03 -24.43
C PHE A 302 6.54 1.87 -25.61
N LYS A 303 5.78 2.90 -25.93
CA LYS A 303 6.03 3.89 -26.98
C LYS A 303 6.60 5.17 -26.37
N HIS A 304 7.79 5.59 -26.81
CA HIS A 304 8.46 6.81 -26.35
C HIS A 304 7.93 8.09 -27.02
N ASP A 305 7.23 7.98 -28.15
CA ASP A 305 6.58 9.07 -28.88
C ASP A 305 5.19 9.46 -28.34
N ARG A 306 4.66 8.69 -27.38
CA ARG A 306 3.31 8.86 -26.83
C ARG A 306 3.33 9.51 -25.46
N ILE A 307 2.21 10.12 -25.11
CA ILE A 307 1.99 10.78 -23.83
C ILE A 307 0.98 9.95 -23.06
N TYR A 308 1.45 9.33 -21.97
CA TYR A 308 0.59 8.52 -21.13
C TYR A 308 -0.14 9.40 -20.10
N VAL A 309 -1.42 9.14 -19.90
CA VAL A 309 -2.25 9.80 -18.89
C VAL A 309 -2.68 8.77 -17.85
N ILE A 310 -2.46 9.09 -16.58
CA ILE A 310 -2.90 8.31 -15.43
C ILE A 310 -3.93 9.14 -14.67
N GLY A 311 -5.12 8.58 -14.42
CA GLY A 311 -6.12 9.23 -13.56
C GLY A 311 -5.64 9.24 -12.11
N SER A 312 -5.59 10.42 -11.47
CA SER A 312 -5.12 10.62 -10.09
C SER A 312 -6.16 10.19 -9.05
N PHE A 313 -6.73 9.01 -9.24
CA PHE A 313 -7.93 8.56 -8.56
C PHE A 313 -7.63 7.38 -7.64
N VAL A 314 -7.97 7.50 -6.36
CA VAL A 314 -7.86 6.42 -5.38
C VAL A 314 -9.25 6.04 -4.91
N ASP A 315 -9.73 4.92 -5.40
CA ASP A 315 -11.05 4.40 -5.06
C ASP A 315 -10.95 3.12 -4.25
N LYS A 316 -11.48 3.13 -3.02
CA LYS A 316 -11.59 1.93 -2.20
C LYS A 316 -12.87 1.15 -2.45
N ASN A 317 -13.90 1.82 -2.98
CA ASN A 317 -15.20 1.23 -3.30
C ASN A 317 -15.26 0.69 -4.72
N MET A 318 -14.20 0.88 -5.51
CA MET A 318 -14.00 0.29 -6.83
C MET A 318 -15.14 0.58 -7.80
N GLN A 319 -15.39 1.84 -8.11
CA GLN A 319 -16.31 2.27 -9.16
C GLN A 319 -15.66 2.02 -10.52
N PRO A 320 -16.06 0.97 -11.26
CA PRO A 320 -15.43 0.62 -12.52
C PRO A 320 -15.79 1.64 -13.60
N GLY A 321 -14.87 1.88 -14.53
CA GLY A 321 -15.16 2.58 -15.78
C GLY A 321 -15.18 4.11 -15.74
N ILE A 322 -14.95 4.77 -14.60
CA ILE A 322 -14.96 6.25 -14.53
C ILE A 322 -13.90 6.87 -15.45
N SER A 323 -12.64 6.41 -15.33
CA SER A 323 -11.54 6.90 -16.15
C SER A 323 -11.72 6.53 -17.63
N LEU A 324 -12.24 5.31 -17.91
CA LEU A 324 -12.53 4.87 -19.26
C LEU A 324 -13.64 5.72 -19.92
N ALA A 325 -14.72 6.01 -19.20
CA ALA A 325 -15.81 6.86 -19.69
C ALA A 325 -15.32 8.27 -19.99
N LYS A 326 -14.48 8.84 -19.11
CA LYS A 326 -13.85 10.15 -19.31
C LYS A 326 -12.98 10.17 -20.58
N ALA A 327 -12.12 9.18 -20.76
CA ALA A 327 -11.26 9.08 -21.94
C ALA A 327 -12.07 8.90 -23.24
N LYS A 328 -13.11 8.06 -23.22
CA LYS A 328 -14.02 7.87 -24.36
C LYS A 328 -14.77 9.16 -24.74
N ARG A 329 -15.26 9.91 -23.75
CA ARG A 329 -15.93 11.21 -23.98
C ARG A 329 -15.01 12.21 -24.68
N LEU A 330 -13.71 12.18 -24.37
CA LEU A 330 -12.69 13.01 -25.01
C LEU A 330 -12.13 12.41 -26.32
N LYS A 331 -12.62 11.23 -26.74
CA LYS A 331 -12.19 10.46 -27.92
C LYS A 331 -10.68 10.15 -27.91
N LEU A 332 -10.15 9.80 -26.75
CA LEU A 332 -8.74 9.43 -26.58
C LEU A 332 -8.52 7.93 -26.76
N ALA A 333 -7.34 7.56 -27.24
CA ALA A 333 -6.90 6.17 -27.19
C ALA A 333 -6.78 5.73 -25.73
N THR A 334 -7.16 4.49 -25.45
CA THR A 334 -7.07 3.92 -24.10
C THR A 334 -6.35 2.59 -24.16
N GLU A 335 -5.56 2.29 -23.14
CA GLU A 335 -4.84 1.03 -23.01
C GLU A 335 -4.83 0.56 -21.54
N CYS A 336 -4.81 -0.75 -21.32
CA CYS A 336 -4.61 -1.39 -20.02
C CYS A 336 -3.28 -2.14 -19.99
N LEU A 337 -2.70 -2.34 -18.79
CA LEU A 337 -1.46 -3.12 -18.66
C LEU A 337 -1.75 -4.61 -18.92
N PRO A 338 -0.81 -5.38 -19.50
CA PRO A 338 -0.97 -6.80 -19.81
C PRO A 338 -0.85 -7.69 -18.57
N LEU A 339 -1.53 -7.36 -17.47
CA LEU A 339 -1.40 -8.06 -16.18
C LEU A 339 -1.75 -9.55 -16.31
N ASP A 340 -2.85 -9.88 -16.99
CA ASP A 340 -3.31 -11.26 -17.19
C ASP A 340 -2.37 -12.14 -18.02
N LYS A 341 -1.50 -11.51 -18.83
CA LYS A 341 -0.55 -12.22 -19.67
C LYS A 341 0.67 -12.71 -18.86
N TYR A 342 1.08 -11.92 -17.86
CA TYR A 342 2.34 -12.14 -17.13
C TYR A 342 2.14 -12.56 -15.68
N LEU A 343 0.98 -12.29 -15.08
CA LEU A 343 0.70 -12.55 -13.66
C LEU A 343 -0.52 -13.45 -13.52
N GLN A 344 -0.40 -14.48 -12.68
CA GLN A 344 -1.54 -15.30 -12.29
C GLN A 344 -2.37 -14.52 -11.26
N TRP A 345 -3.49 -13.98 -11.74
CA TRP A 345 -4.32 -13.04 -11.01
C TRP A 345 -5.54 -13.73 -10.37
N ASP A 346 -5.31 -14.48 -9.29
CA ASP A 346 -6.39 -15.19 -8.60
C ASP A 346 -7.05 -14.33 -7.49
N ILE A 347 -6.36 -13.30 -6.99
CA ILE A 347 -6.76 -12.58 -5.77
C ILE A 347 -6.58 -11.06 -5.92
N GLY A 348 -7.65 -10.32 -5.65
CA GLY A 348 -7.60 -8.86 -5.49
C GLY A 348 -7.71 -8.08 -6.80
N THR A 349 -7.41 -6.79 -6.72
CA THR A 349 -7.86 -5.80 -7.70
C THR A 349 -6.76 -5.42 -8.68
N LYS A 350 -7.07 -5.46 -9.98
CA LYS A 350 -6.15 -5.07 -11.07
C LYS A 350 -5.86 -3.57 -11.12
N ASN A 351 -6.61 -2.76 -10.38
CA ASN A 351 -6.33 -1.35 -10.18
C ASN A 351 -5.06 -1.17 -9.35
N LEU A 352 -3.99 -0.70 -9.99
CA LEU A 352 -2.71 -0.37 -9.37
C LEU A 352 -2.70 1.06 -8.83
N THR A 353 -1.85 1.34 -7.85
CA THR A 353 -1.71 2.69 -7.28
C THR A 353 -0.87 3.59 -8.18
N LEU A 354 -0.93 4.91 -7.97
CA LEU A 354 -0.22 5.89 -8.82
C LEU A 354 1.30 5.69 -8.77
N ASP A 355 1.84 5.38 -7.59
CA ASP A 355 3.27 5.08 -7.40
C ASP A 355 3.68 3.78 -8.10
N GLN A 356 2.82 2.76 -8.11
CA GLN A 356 3.06 1.50 -8.83
C GLN A 356 3.09 1.75 -10.33
N MET A 357 2.11 2.51 -10.86
CA MET A 357 2.07 2.88 -12.26
C MET A 357 3.33 3.66 -12.67
N MET A 358 3.74 4.64 -11.88
CA MET A 358 4.97 5.40 -12.11
C MET A 358 6.19 4.47 -12.20
N ARG A 359 6.37 3.55 -11.25
CA ARG A 359 7.52 2.63 -11.24
C ARG A 359 7.52 1.67 -12.42
N ILE A 360 6.34 1.16 -12.80
CA ILE A 360 6.17 0.29 -13.97
C ILE A 360 6.56 1.04 -15.25
N LEU A 361 6.00 2.24 -15.46
CA LEU A 361 6.28 3.03 -16.67
C LEU A 361 7.75 3.46 -16.74
N LEU A 362 8.36 3.85 -15.61
CA LEU A 362 9.79 4.17 -15.55
C LEU A 362 10.66 2.97 -15.92
N CYS A 363 10.28 1.77 -15.46
CA CYS A 363 10.99 0.55 -15.82
C CYS A 363 10.86 0.23 -17.31
N LEU A 364 9.64 0.32 -17.85
CA LEU A 364 9.37 0.09 -19.27
C LEU A 364 10.10 1.10 -20.16
N LYS A 365 10.15 2.37 -19.76
CA LYS A 365 10.90 3.40 -20.47
C LYS A 365 12.38 3.04 -20.61
N ASN A 366 12.97 2.49 -19.54
CA ASN A 366 14.40 2.18 -19.47
C ASN A 366 14.77 0.83 -20.09
N THR A 367 13.95 -0.22 -19.87
CA THR A 367 14.32 -1.61 -20.23
C THR A 367 13.40 -2.23 -21.28
N GLY A 368 12.20 -1.69 -21.47
CA GLY A 368 11.18 -2.26 -22.35
C GLY A 368 10.61 -3.62 -21.90
N SER A 369 11.07 -4.16 -20.77
CA SER A 369 10.70 -5.49 -20.30
C SER A 369 9.52 -5.47 -19.34
N TRP A 370 8.42 -6.11 -19.72
CA TRP A 370 7.26 -6.31 -18.85
C TRP A 370 7.57 -7.19 -17.63
N GLU A 371 8.46 -8.17 -17.77
CA GLU A 371 8.83 -9.06 -16.67
C GLU A 371 9.54 -8.30 -15.54
N GLU A 372 10.39 -7.33 -15.89
CA GLU A 372 11.04 -6.47 -14.91
C GLU A 372 10.09 -5.44 -14.34
N ALA A 373 9.28 -4.81 -15.19
CA ALA A 373 8.34 -3.77 -14.76
C ALA A 373 7.28 -4.32 -13.81
N LEU A 374 6.75 -5.52 -14.07
CA LEU A 374 5.71 -6.13 -13.25
C LEU A 374 6.20 -6.64 -11.89
N LYS A 375 7.52 -6.65 -11.63
CA LYS A 375 8.07 -6.87 -10.27
C LYS A 375 7.61 -5.82 -9.27
N PHE A 376 7.21 -4.65 -9.75
CA PHE A 376 6.66 -3.57 -8.91
C PHE A 376 5.20 -3.79 -8.52
N VAL A 377 4.52 -4.81 -9.08
CA VAL A 377 3.20 -5.24 -8.63
C VAL A 377 3.35 -6.03 -7.31
N PRO A 378 2.66 -5.64 -6.23
CA PRO A 378 2.77 -6.32 -4.94
C PRO A 378 2.44 -7.82 -5.03
N LYS A 379 3.33 -8.67 -4.50
CA LYS A 379 3.15 -10.14 -4.46
C LYS A 379 1.85 -10.60 -3.79
N ARG A 380 1.24 -9.79 -2.92
CA ARG A 380 -0.06 -10.10 -2.30
C ARG A 380 -1.26 -10.06 -3.28
N LYS A 381 -1.07 -9.56 -4.50
CA LYS A 381 -2.11 -9.41 -5.53
C LYS A 381 -2.06 -10.50 -6.61
N HIS A 382 -1.05 -11.38 -6.58
CA HIS A 382 -0.89 -12.43 -7.57
C HIS A 382 -0.27 -13.67 -6.92
N THR A 383 -0.55 -14.84 -7.48
CA THR A 383 -0.06 -16.14 -6.97
C THR A 383 1.27 -16.54 -7.59
N GLY A 384 1.65 -15.93 -8.72
CA GLY A 384 2.92 -16.16 -9.41
C GLY A 384 3.01 -15.43 -10.75
N TYR A 385 4.16 -15.57 -11.40
CA TYR A 385 4.36 -15.14 -12.79
C TYR A 385 4.01 -16.30 -13.73
N LEU A 386 3.33 -16.01 -14.84
CA LEU A 386 3.01 -16.99 -15.86
C LEU A 386 4.20 -17.18 -16.80
N GLU A 387 4.58 -18.43 -17.08
CA GLU A 387 5.52 -18.72 -18.16
C GLU A 387 4.85 -18.44 -19.52
N ILE A 388 5.50 -17.60 -20.33
CA ILE A 388 4.98 -17.10 -21.61
C ILE A 388 4.63 -18.24 -22.60
N SER A 389 5.24 -19.43 -22.41
CA SER A 389 5.00 -20.62 -23.24
C SER A 389 3.55 -21.12 -23.17
N GLN A 390 2.92 -21.11 -21.99
CA GLN A 390 1.60 -21.73 -21.77
C GLN A 390 0.43 -20.81 -22.17
N HIS A 391 0.61 -19.49 -22.11
CA HIS A 391 -0.44 -18.52 -22.46
C HIS A 391 -0.74 -18.49 -23.96
N SER A 392 0.24 -18.80 -24.82
CA SER A 392 0.03 -18.86 -26.27
C SER A 392 -1.06 -19.89 -26.64
N GLN A 393 -1.02 -21.07 -26.03
CA GLN A 393 -1.99 -22.14 -26.27
C GLN A 393 -3.33 -21.89 -25.56
N ALA A 394 -3.32 -21.42 -24.32
CA ALA A 394 -4.57 -21.14 -23.58
C ALA A 394 -5.36 -19.96 -24.16
N PHE A 395 -4.69 -18.90 -24.63
CA PHE A 395 -5.31 -17.75 -25.28
C PHE A 395 -5.88 -18.10 -26.65
N VAL A 396 -5.14 -18.86 -27.47
CA VAL A 396 -5.63 -19.38 -28.75
C VAL A 396 -6.85 -20.28 -28.54
N ASN A 397 -6.85 -21.10 -27.49
CA ASN A 397 -7.99 -21.97 -27.17
C ASN A 397 -9.21 -21.16 -26.67
N ARG A 398 -9.02 -20.08 -25.91
CA ARG A 398 -10.12 -19.16 -25.52
C ARG A 398 -10.73 -18.43 -26.72
N LEU A 399 -9.90 -17.95 -27.64
CA LEU A 399 -10.35 -17.31 -28.89
C LEU A 399 -11.10 -18.27 -29.80
N LYS A 400 -10.66 -19.53 -29.91
CA LYS A 400 -11.38 -20.59 -30.64
C LYS A 400 -12.74 -20.88 -30.01
N LYS A 401 -12.83 -20.90 -28.68
CA LYS A 401 -14.08 -21.12 -27.94
C LYS A 401 -15.06 -19.95 -28.12
N ALA A 402 -14.57 -18.71 -28.14
CA ALA A 402 -15.41 -17.53 -28.39
C ALA A 402 -15.97 -17.49 -29.83
N LYS A 403 -15.23 -18.03 -30.82
CA LYS A 403 -15.71 -18.13 -32.21
C LYS A 403 -16.76 -19.23 -32.41
N SER A 404 -16.75 -20.32 -31.63
CA SER A 404 -17.77 -21.39 -31.76
C SER A 404 -19.13 -21.02 -31.18
N PHE A 405 -19.22 -19.99 -30.34
CA PHE A 405 -20.48 -19.51 -29.76
C PHE A 405 -21.24 -18.50 -30.63
N ASN A 406 -20.62 -17.97 -31.70
CA ASN A 406 -21.22 -16.95 -32.57
C ASN A 406 -21.75 -17.48 -33.92
N SER A 407 -21.82 -18.80 -34.13
CA SER A 407 -22.52 -19.35 -35.29
C SER A 407 -24.01 -19.49 -34.98
N PHE A 408 -24.79 -18.45 -35.27
CA PHE A 408 -26.26 -18.54 -35.33
C PHE A 408 -26.70 -19.52 -36.44
N PRO A 409 -27.76 -20.31 -36.25
CA PRO A 409 -28.26 -21.22 -37.27
C PRO A 409 -28.88 -20.42 -38.42
N LYS A 410 -28.57 -20.79 -39.66
CA LYS A 410 -29.26 -20.29 -40.85
C LYS A 410 -30.74 -20.67 -40.77
N GLY A 411 -31.62 -19.69 -40.66
CA GLY A 411 -33.07 -19.87 -40.72
C GLY A 411 -33.52 -20.31 -42.11
N SER A 412 -34.36 -21.34 -42.14
CA SER A 412 -35.10 -21.83 -43.30
C SER A 412 -36.19 -20.82 -43.69
N TYR A 413 -36.14 -20.31 -44.92
CA TYR A 413 -37.23 -19.55 -45.52
C TYR A 413 -38.33 -20.51 -45.95
N VAL A 414 -39.50 -20.45 -45.30
CA VAL A 414 -40.73 -21.10 -45.77
C VAL A 414 -41.47 -20.11 -46.67
N HIS A 415 -41.59 -20.50 -47.93
CA HIS A 415 -42.41 -19.85 -48.95
C HIS A 415 -43.89 -20.10 -48.60
N THR A 416 -44.69 -19.04 -48.48
CA THR A 416 -46.15 -19.16 -48.48
C THR A 416 -46.68 -18.48 -49.73
N GLU A 417 -47.08 -19.31 -50.69
CA GLU A 417 -47.85 -18.92 -51.86
C GLU A 417 -49.25 -18.46 -51.42
N LYS A 418 -49.65 -17.29 -51.93
CA LYS A 418 -51.04 -16.85 -51.99
C LYS A 418 -51.66 -17.41 -53.26
N VAL A 419 -52.78 -18.12 -53.17
CA VAL A 419 -53.84 -18.10 -54.20
C VAL A 419 -55.21 -18.27 -53.52
N ALA A 420 -56.18 -17.58 -54.12
CA ALA A 420 -57.63 -17.52 -53.92
C ALA A 420 -58.35 -18.67 -53.20
#